data_AF-A0A7H8LYX9-F1
#
_entry.id   AF-A0A7H8LYX9-F1
#
_cell.length_a   1.000
_cell.length_b   1.000
_cell.length_c   1.000
_cell.angle_alpha   90.00
_cell.angle_beta   90.00
_cell.angle_gamma   90.00
#
_symmetry.space_group_name_H-M   'P 1'
#
loop_
_entity.id
_entity.type
_entity.pdbx_description
1 polymer ?
#
loop_
_entity_poly.entity_id
_entity_poly.type
_entity_poly.pdbx_seq_one_letter_code
_entity_poly.pdbx_strand_id
1 'polypeptide(L)'
;MTSEHDPRVVAADRMLADPAAVRDGLAADVAAVRALGRSGARVDPAAGAAAVLDGVHANAARLGFASEVDAATRSLRHITDLPAAERGGGSPIGPFHEAAGRTVAAGTVVSQSVRAGEHRLVFHRKAPVAEGVTVRLEACVRVAADGGVWLESFGRPVAEAAVPVYDVARTGRELLAEALDRLRGPAPFDEAMLMVCLAGLASPDPAADEPDRHRVADAVVARAADLAGYVARTESSALGVRADGRFGACLYRSALEFLFERHLGGIAVSVVDMEDVDDIDEELRDALPDTPRLAPEAVPQGVPAHHWWWTLPD
;
A
#
# COMPACT_ATOMS: atom_id res chain seq x y z
N MET A 1 13.83 25.75 -18.38
CA MET A 1 15.09 25.33 -17.73
C MET A 1 14.77 25.09 -16.27
N THR A 2 14.16 23.95 -16.02
CA THR A 2 13.77 23.45 -14.70
C THR A 2 14.36 22.04 -14.65
N SER A 3 15.06 21.81 -13.55
CA SER A 3 15.94 20.68 -13.31
C SER A 3 15.17 19.37 -13.35
N GLU A 4 15.75 18.35 -14.01
CA GLU A 4 15.42 16.92 -13.83
C GLU A 4 15.15 16.67 -12.34
N HIS A 5 13.91 16.30 -12.00
CA HIS A 5 13.53 15.82 -10.68
C HIS A 5 13.67 14.31 -10.62
N ASP A 6 14.76 13.73 -11.16
CA ASP A 6 15.02 12.31 -10.96
C ASP A 6 15.10 12.06 -9.43
N PRO A 7 14.18 11.28 -8.85
CA PRO A 7 14.14 11.04 -7.41
C PRO A 7 15.45 10.38 -6.92
N ARG A 8 16.21 9.73 -7.81
CA ARG A 8 17.57 9.24 -7.53
C ARG A 8 18.56 10.39 -7.43
N VAL A 9 18.45 11.42 -8.26
CA VAL A 9 19.26 12.65 -8.16
C VAL A 9 18.86 13.42 -6.90
N VAL A 10 17.58 13.56 -6.58
CA VAL A 10 17.13 14.20 -5.32
C VAL A 10 17.58 13.42 -4.09
N ALA A 11 17.47 12.09 -4.10
CA ALA A 11 17.96 11.24 -3.03
C ALA A 11 19.49 11.31 -2.91
N ALA A 12 20.21 11.28 -4.04
CA ALA A 12 21.65 11.44 -4.08
C ALA A 12 22.07 12.81 -3.56
N ASP A 13 21.40 13.88 -3.96
CA ASP A 13 21.66 15.25 -3.52
C ASP A 13 21.37 15.41 -2.03
N ARG A 14 20.31 14.81 -1.50
CA ARG A 14 20.06 14.77 -0.05
C ARG A 14 21.14 13.98 0.70
N MET A 15 21.54 12.82 0.16
CA MET A 15 22.62 12.01 0.72
C MET A 15 23.96 12.73 0.67
N LEU A 16 24.22 13.54 -0.36
CA LEU A 16 25.44 14.33 -0.53
C LEU A 16 25.42 15.61 0.30
N ALA A 17 24.25 16.23 0.46
CA ALA A 17 24.07 17.46 1.24
C ALA A 17 24.23 17.23 2.74
N ASP A 18 23.69 16.14 3.27
CA ASP A 18 23.88 15.76 4.68
C ASP A 18 23.90 14.23 4.89
N PRO A 19 25.05 13.58 4.60
CA PRO A 19 25.21 12.15 4.82
C PRO A 19 25.08 11.74 6.29
N ALA A 20 25.35 12.65 7.23
CA ALA A 20 25.27 12.38 8.66
C ALA A 20 23.81 12.29 9.10
N ALA A 21 22.96 13.24 8.70
CA ALA A 21 21.53 13.21 9.01
C ALA A 21 20.83 11.95 8.46
N VAL A 22 21.15 11.53 7.24
CA VAL A 22 20.60 10.28 6.66
C VAL A 22 21.01 9.06 7.49
N ARG A 23 22.28 9.00 7.90
CA ARG A 23 22.80 7.90 8.71
C ARG A 23 22.19 7.87 10.11
N ASP A 24 22.04 9.03 10.73
CA ASP A 24 21.43 9.17 12.06
C ASP A 24 19.95 8.81 12.03
N GLY A 25 19.23 9.21 10.98
CA GLY A 25 17.85 8.79 10.72
C GLY A 25 17.72 7.26 10.60
N LEU A 26 18.52 6.64 9.74
CA LEU A 26 18.54 5.18 9.59
C LEU A 26 18.91 4.48 10.91
N ALA A 27 19.87 5.01 11.66
CA ALA A 27 20.25 4.45 12.96
C ALA A 27 19.11 4.53 13.98
N ALA A 28 18.36 5.63 14.00
CA ALA A 28 17.18 5.79 14.83
C ALA A 28 16.06 4.81 14.45
N ASP A 29 15.81 4.62 13.15
CA ASP A 29 14.81 3.67 12.66
C ASP A 29 15.18 2.22 13.01
N VAL A 30 16.44 1.83 12.80
CA VAL A 30 16.95 0.51 13.19
C VAL A 30 16.87 0.31 14.71
N ALA A 31 17.17 1.34 15.51
CA ALA A 31 17.01 1.29 16.95
C ALA A 31 15.54 1.10 17.36
N ALA A 32 14.60 1.75 16.68
CA ALA A 32 13.17 1.58 16.89
C ALA A 32 12.72 0.14 16.57
N VAL A 33 13.19 -0.45 15.47
CA VAL A 33 12.92 -1.87 15.14
C VAL A 33 13.46 -2.80 16.23
N ARG A 34 14.70 -2.60 16.69
CA ARG A 34 15.30 -3.40 17.77
C ARG A 34 14.52 -3.31 19.07
N ALA A 35 14.05 -2.11 19.41
CA ALA A 35 13.27 -1.86 20.62
C ALA A 35 11.95 -2.65 20.65
N LEU A 36 11.41 -3.06 19.49
CA LEU A 36 10.23 -3.92 19.44
C LEU A 36 10.50 -5.33 19.99
N GLY A 37 11.75 -5.81 20.02
CA GLY A 37 12.09 -7.14 20.51
C GLY A 37 11.51 -8.28 19.66
N ARG A 38 11.24 -8.03 18.37
CA ARG A 38 10.57 -8.96 17.45
C ARG A 38 11.54 -9.82 16.63
N SER A 39 12.63 -10.25 17.26
CA SER A 39 13.62 -11.15 16.66
C SER A 39 13.66 -12.49 17.39
N GLY A 40 14.10 -13.53 16.69
CA GLY A 40 14.35 -14.84 17.27
C GLY A 40 13.12 -15.71 17.56
N ALA A 41 12.02 -15.53 16.81
CA ALA A 41 10.96 -16.53 16.77
C ALA A 41 11.50 -17.84 16.18
N ARG A 42 11.15 -18.98 16.80
CA ARG A 42 11.57 -20.30 16.33
C ARG A 42 10.42 -21.30 16.35
N VAL A 43 10.40 -22.15 15.34
CA VAL A 43 9.44 -23.26 15.16
C VAL A 43 10.20 -24.46 14.61
N ASP A 44 9.88 -25.68 15.05
CA ASP A 44 10.48 -26.88 14.49
C ASP A 44 9.87 -27.17 13.10
N PRO A 45 10.62 -27.02 11.98
CA PRO A 45 10.09 -27.24 10.65
C PRO A 45 9.77 -28.72 10.37
N ALA A 46 10.26 -29.65 11.20
CA ALA A 46 10.01 -31.08 11.09
C ALA A 46 8.78 -31.56 11.89
N ALA A 47 8.17 -30.70 12.71
CA ALA A 47 7.03 -31.05 13.58
C ALA A 47 5.70 -31.33 12.83
N GLY A 48 5.71 -31.27 11.49
CA GLY A 48 4.54 -31.41 10.64
C GLY A 48 3.77 -30.10 10.44
N ALA A 49 2.98 -30.02 9.37
CA ALA A 49 2.35 -28.78 8.91
C ALA A 49 1.49 -28.07 9.97
N ALA A 50 0.67 -28.82 10.72
CA ALA A 50 -0.20 -28.27 11.75
C ALA A 50 0.59 -27.69 12.93
N ALA A 51 1.59 -28.41 13.43
CA ALA A 51 2.43 -27.93 14.54
C ALA A 51 3.29 -26.73 14.13
N VAL A 52 3.76 -26.69 12.86
CA VAL A 52 4.44 -25.52 12.32
C VAL A 52 3.51 -24.30 12.33
N LEU A 53 2.28 -24.48 11.86
CA LEU A 53 1.28 -23.40 11.85
C LEU A 53 0.95 -22.90 13.27
N ASP A 54 0.67 -23.81 14.20
CA ASP A 54 0.40 -23.47 15.61
C ASP A 54 1.59 -22.71 16.23
N GLY A 55 2.81 -23.17 15.93
CA GLY A 55 4.04 -22.49 16.35
C GLY A 55 4.17 -21.08 15.78
N VAL A 56 3.79 -20.87 14.52
CA VAL A 56 3.81 -19.53 13.89
C VAL A 56 2.75 -18.62 14.51
N HIS A 57 1.53 -19.11 14.73
CA HIS A 57 0.50 -18.34 15.45
C HIS A 57 0.94 -17.97 16.87
N ALA A 58 1.53 -18.91 17.62
CA ALA A 58 2.03 -18.66 18.96
C ALA A 58 3.16 -17.62 19.01
N ASN A 59 3.90 -17.45 17.92
CA ASN A 59 4.98 -16.46 17.80
C ASN A 59 4.55 -15.16 17.10
N ALA A 60 3.29 -14.98 16.69
CA ALA A 60 2.85 -13.88 15.83
C ALA A 60 3.28 -12.48 16.32
N ALA A 61 3.17 -12.21 17.63
CA ALA A 61 3.57 -10.92 18.22
C ALA A 61 5.09 -10.68 18.24
N ARG A 62 5.89 -11.73 18.08
CA ARG A 62 7.36 -11.72 18.07
C ARG A 62 7.94 -11.76 16.66
N LEU A 63 7.12 -11.81 15.62
CA LEU A 63 7.60 -11.85 14.25
C LEU A 63 8.07 -10.46 13.80
N GLY A 64 9.29 -10.41 13.29
CA GLY A 64 9.88 -9.28 12.57
C GLY A 64 10.37 -9.73 11.19
N PHE A 65 10.96 -8.82 10.43
CA PHE A 65 11.60 -9.15 9.15
C PHE A 65 13.00 -9.72 9.40
N ALA A 66 13.58 -10.34 8.37
CA ALA A 66 14.93 -10.91 8.45
C ALA A 66 16.02 -9.84 8.66
N SER A 67 15.80 -8.60 8.20
CA SER A 67 16.71 -7.47 8.33
C SER A 67 16.01 -6.31 9.02
N GLU A 68 16.69 -5.67 9.97
CA GLU A 68 16.18 -4.48 10.68
C GLU A 68 16.05 -3.28 9.73
N VAL A 69 16.93 -3.17 8.74
CA VAL A 69 16.86 -2.11 7.72
C VAL A 69 15.67 -2.34 6.81
N ASP A 70 15.42 -3.60 6.41
CA ASP A 70 14.25 -3.95 5.60
C ASP A 70 12.95 -3.71 6.39
N ALA A 71 12.93 -4.09 7.68
CA ALA A 71 11.81 -3.83 8.58
C ALA A 71 11.47 -2.34 8.67
N ALA A 72 12.47 -1.49 8.91
CA ALA A 72 12.31 -0.04 8.96
C ALA A 72 11.81 0.52 7.63
N THR A 73 12.48 0.16 6.53
CA THR A 73 12.15 0.64 5.18
C THR A 73 10.71 0.28 4.80
N ARG A 74 10.30 -0.98 5.00
CA ARG A 74 8.94 -1.42 4.70
C ARG A 74 7.91 -0.72 5.58
N SER A 75 8.20 -0.54 6.87
CA SER A 75 7.29 0.16 7.77
C SER A 75 7.06 1.60 7.33
N LEU A 76 8.11 2.33 6.97
CA LEU A 76 8.03 3.71 6.49
C LEU A 76 7.28 3.80 5.16
N ARG A 77 7.55 2.88 4.23
CA ARG A 77 6.95 2.87 2.89
C ARG A 77 5.47 2.49 2.90
N HIS A 78 5.10 1.48 3.70
CA HIS A 78 3.79 0.83 3.60
C HIS A 78 2.82 1.16 4.75
N ILE A 79 3.18 2.05 5.68
CA ILE A 79 2.24 2.43 6.75
C ILE A 79 0.91 2.97 6.22
N THR A 80 0.93 3.68 5.10
CA THR A 80 -0.29 4.24 4.48
C THR A 80 -1.10 3.20 3.73
N ASP A 81 -0.57 2.00 3.50
CA ASP A 81 -1.34 0.89 2.97
C ASP A 81 -2.29 0.29 4.03
N LEU A 82 -2.03 0.58 5.32
CA LEU A 82 -2.90 0.16 6.43
C LEU A 82 -4.09 1.12 6.59
N PRO A 83 -5.24 0.64 7.10
CA PRO A 83 -6.31 1.52 7.57
C PRO A 83 -5.81 2.52 8.61
N ALA A 84 -6.31 3.75 8.61
CA ALA A 84 -5.87 4.81 9.54
C ALA A 84 -5.93 4.38 11.01
N ALA A 85 -6.94 3.59 11.39
CA ALA A 85 -7.08 3.04 12.74
C ALA A 85 -5.89 2.16 13.17
N GLU A 86 -5.12 1.60 12.22
CA GLU A 86 -3.95 0.76 12.49
C GLU A 86 -2.61 1.49 12.33
N ARG A 87 -2.60 2.77 11.91
CA ARG A 87 -1.36 3.52 11.67
C ARG A 87 -0.70 4.03 12.96
N GLY A 88 -1.46 4.06 14.06
CA GLY A 88 -1.01 4.63 15.33
C GLY A 88 -0.66 6.12 15.23
N GLY A 89 0.02 6.65 16.24
CA GLY A 89 0.61 7.98 16.24
C GLY A 89 2.13 7.91 16.39
N GLY A 90 2.86 8.85 15.78
CA GLY A 90 4.32 8.90 15.85
C GLY A 90 5.01 8.03 14.80
N SER A 91 6.03 7.26 15.22
CA SER A 91 6.80 6.41 14.30
C SER A 91 5.95 5.29 13.71
N PRO A 92 6.02 5.03 12.39
CA PRO A 92 5.22 3.98 11.73
C PRO A 92 5.67 2.55 12.06
N ILE A 93 6.89 2.38 12.59
CA ILE A 93 7.53 1.08 12.79
C ILE A 93 6.73 0.18 13.75
N GLY A 94 6.35 0.69 14.92
CA GLY A 94 5.58 -0.08 15.90
C GLY A 94 4.22 -0.53 15.34
N PRO A 95 3.35 0.42 14.92
CA PRO A 95 2.01 0.11 14.40
C PRO A 95 2.04 -0.85 13.19
N PHE A 96 2.99 -0.68 12.27
CA PHE A 96 3.13 -1.57 11.11
C PHE A 96 3.40 -3.02 11.52
N HIS A 97 4.36 -3.23 12.43
CA HIS A 97 4.65 -4.55 12.96
C HIS A 97 3.48 -5.12 13.77
N GLU A 98 2.80 -4.32 14.59
CA GLU A 98 1.59 -4.76 15.31
C GLU A 98 0.48 -5.24 14.37
N ALA A 99 0.24 -4.52 13.28
CA ALA A 99 -0.72 -4.91 12.26
C ALA A 99 -0.32 -6.23 11.57
N ALA A 100 0.98 -6.42 11.29
CA ALA A 100 1.50 -7.68 10.76
C ALA A 100 1.27 -8.85 11.73
N GLY A 101 1.62 -8.66 13.01
CA GLY A 101 1.41 -9.65 14.05
C GLY A 101 -0.06 -10.01 14.25
N ARG A 102 -0.97 -9.02 14.21
CA ARG A 102 -2.43 -9.26 14.23
C ARG A 102 -2.90 -10.06 13.03
N THR A 103 -2.38 -9.77 11.83
CA THR A 103 -2.72 -10.52 10.61
C THR A 103 -2.24 -11.97 10.69
N VAL A 104 -1.07 -12.24 11.25
CA VAL A 104 -0.64 -13.63 11.49
C VAL A 104 -1.44 -14.29 12.61
N ALA A 105 -1.74 -13.60 13.71
CA ALA A 105 -2.43 -14.17 14.86
C ALA A 105 -3.90 -14.51 14.58
N ALA A 106 -4.61 -13.63 13.89
CA ALA A 106 -6.07 -13.72 13.68
C ALA A 106 -6.47 -13.97 12.23
N GLY A 107 -5.52 -13.96 11.29
CA GLY A 107 -5.79 -14.20 9.88
C GLY A 107 -5.96 -15.69 9.56
N THR A 108 -6.63 -15.95 8.44
CA THR A 108 -6.79 -17.29 7.90
C THR A 108 -5.59 -17.64 7.02
N VAL A 109 -5.05 -18.85 7.16
CA VAL A 109 -4.03 -19.36 6.24
C VAL A 109 -4.68 -19.68 4.90
N VAL A 110 -4.20 -19.05 3.83
CA VAL A 110 -4.72 -19.23 2.47
C VAL A 110 -3.76 -19.99 1.57
N SER A 111 -2.48 -20.07 1.95
CA SER A 111 -1.47 -20.85 1.26
C SER A 111 -0.42 -21.36 2.23
N GLN A 112 -0.02 -22.62 2.05
CA GLN A 112 1.10 -23.24 2.73
C GLN A 112 1.89 -24.03 1.69
N SER A 113 3.18 -23.74 1.59
CA SER A 113 4.09 -24.45 0.68
C SER A 113 5.38 -24.82 1.40
N VAL A 114 5.98 -25.92 0.97
CA VAL A 114 7.26 -26.41 1.50
C VAL A 114 8.22 -26.62 0.34
N ARG A 115 9.39 -25.99 0.41
CA ARG A 115 10.45 -26.15 -0.60
C ARG A 115 11.80 -26.25 0.10
N ALA A 116 12.54 -27.31 -0.20
CA ALA A 116 13.87 -27.56 0.39
C ALA A 116 13.89 -27.51 1.94
N GLY A 117 12.80 -27.94 2.60
CA GLY A 117 12.68 -27.93 4.06
C GLY A 117 12.28 -26.57 4.66
N GLU A 118 12.11 -25.53 3.84
CA GLU A 118 11.56 -24.24 4.26
C GLU A 118 10.05 -24.23 4.06
N HIS A 119 9.31 -23.69 5.03
CA HIS A 119 7.88 -23.46 4.92
C HIS A 119 7.62 -21.99 4.58
N ARG A 120 6.68 -21.75 3.66
CA ARG A 120 6.11 -20.44 3.38
C ARG A 120 4.62 -20.48 3.65
N LEU A 121 4.15 -19.61 4.53
CA LEU A 121 2.77 -19.49 4.99
C LEU A 121 2.22 -18.11 4.64
N VAL A 122 1.02 -18.06 4.08
CA VAL A 122 0.36 -16.80 3.72
C VAL A 122 -0.93 -16.66 4.53
N PHE A 123 -1.04 -15.55 5.26
CA PHE A 123 -2.17 -15.23 6.12
C PHE A 123 -2.94 -14.05 5.58
N HIS A 124 -4.27 -14.15 5.54
CA HIS A 124 -5.15 -13.04 5.17
C HIS A 124 -6.02 -12.61 6.35
N ARG A 125 -6.13 -11.29 6.56
CA ARG A 125 -7.06 -10.69 7.52
C ARG A 125 -7.83 -9.56 6.84
N LYS A 126 -9.15 -9.49 7.05
CA LYS A 126 -9.94 -8.31 6.69
C LYS A 126 -9.80 -7.26 7.78
N ALA A 127 -9.47 -6.03 7.41
CA ALA A 127 -9.37 -4.88 8.31
C ALA A 127 -10.35 -3.78 7.86
N PRO A 128 -11.11 -3.17 8.78
CA PRO A 128 -12.05 -2.11 8.44
C PRO A 128 -11.29 -0.83 8.04
N VAL A 129 -11.73 -0.20 6.96
CA VAL A 129 -11.21 1.11 6.48
C VAL A 129 -12.24 2.22 6.76
N ALA A 130 -13.49 1.92 6.45
CA ALA A 130 -14.64 2.77 6.72
C ALA A 130 -15.85 1.86 7.01
N GLU A 131 -16.97 2.45 7.44
CA GLU A 131 -18.22 1.70 7.48
C GLU A 131 -18.50 1.10 6.09
N GLY A 132 -18.80 -0.20 6.06
CA GLY A 132 -19.07 -0.94 4.81
C GLY A 132 -17.88 -1.12 3.86
N VAL A 133 -16.66 -0.74 4.26
CA VAL A 133 -15.44 -0.90 3.44
C VAL A 133 -14.37 -1.62 4.24
N THR A 134 -13.90 -2.75 3.73
CA THR A 134 -12.75 -3.47 4.32
C THR A 134 -11.64 -3.66 3.31
N VAL A 135 -10.41 -3.66 3.79
CA VAL A 135 -9.22 -4.04 3.03
C VAL A 135 -8.76 -5.42 3.51
N ARG A 136 -8.34 -6.26 2.59
CA ARG A 136 -7.61 -7.48 2.91
C ARG A 136 -6.14 -7.13 3.10
N LEU A 137 -5.58 -7.55 4.23
CA LEU A 137 -4.15 -7.50 4.51
C LEU A 137 -3.57 -8.90 4.41
N GLU A 138 -2.36 -8.99 3.89
CA GLU A 138 -1.59 -10.21 3.71
C GLU A 138 -0.30 -10.14 4.51
N ALA A 139 0.00 -11.22 5.25
CA ALA A 139 1.31 -11.44 5.84
C ALA A 139 1.89 -12.74 5.28
N CYS A 140 3.08 -12.65 4.69
CA CYS A 140 3.84 -13.83 4.30
C CYS A 140 4.90 -14.14 5.36
N VAL A 141 4.89 -15.37 5.86
CA VAL A 141 5.82 -15.85 6.89
C VAL A 141 6.67 -16.96 6.30
N ARG A 142 7.98 -16.87 6.53
CA ARG A 142 8.94 -17.92 6.20
C ARG A 142 9.43 -18.61 7.47
N VAL A 143 9.44 -19.94 7.44
CA VAL A 143 10.09 -20.80 8.43
C VAL A 143 11.26 -21.48 7.74
N ALA A 144 12.48 -21.13 8.12
CA ALA A 144 13.69 -21.73 7.55
C ALA A 144 13.92 -23.16 8.03
N ALA A 145 14.79 -23.88 7.34
CA ALA A 145 15.19 -25.24 7.69
C ALA A 145 15.88 -25.35 9.08
N ASP A 146 16.45 -24.26 9.59
CA ASP A 146 17.01 -24.17 10.95
C ASP A 146 15.98 -23.81 12.03
N GLY A 147 14.72 -23.62 11.62
CA GLY A 147 13.59 -23.25 12.45
C GLY A 147 13.47 -21.75 12.74
N GLY A 148 14.28 -20.88 12.17
CA GLY A 148 14.08 -19.43 12.24
C GLY A 148 12.78 -19.00 11.56
N VAL A 149 12.02 -18.09 12.17
CA VAL A 149 10.75 -17.58 11.63
C VAL A 149 10.76 -16.07 11.49
N TRP A 150 10.37 -15.56 10.32
CA TRP A 150 10.27 -14.13 10.05
C TRP A 150 9.18 -13.79 9.02
N LEU A 151 8.78 -12.51 9.02
CA LEU A 151 7.96 -11.91 7.98
C LEU A 151 8.80 -11.74 6.71
N GLU A 152 8.35 -12.33 5.61
CA GLU A 152 8.88 -12.08 4.27
C GLU A 152 8.24 -10.81 3.68
N SER A 153 6.94 -10.61 3.88
CA SER A 153 6.21 -9.42 3.45
C SER A 153 4.99 -9.17 4.34
N PHE A 154 4.54 -7.91 4.37
CA PHE A 154 3.28 -7.52 4.99
C PHE A 154 2.69 -6.30 4.28
N GLY A 155 1.38 -6.32 4.02
CA GLY A 155 0.68 -5.20 3.36
C GLY A 155 -0.58 -5.66 2.67
N ARG A 156 -0.91 -5.06 1.52
CA ARG A 156 -1.97 -5.54 0.63
C ARG A 156 -1.52 -6.83 -0.07
N PRO A 157 -2.44 -7.74 -0.45
CA PRO A 157 -2.08 -8.98 -1.14
C PRO A 157 -1.24 -8.70 -2.39
N VAL A 158 -0.18 -9.49 -2.55
CA VAL A 158 0.57 -9.49 -3.81
C VAL A 158 -0.14 -10.37 -4.84
N ALA A 159 0.33 -10.32 -6.09
CA ALA A 159 -0.29 -10.93 -7.27
C ALA A 159 -0.70 -12.42 -7.15
N GLU A 160 -0.13 -13.16 -6.20
CA GLU A 160 -0.38 -14.60 -6.00
C GLU A 160 -1.80 -14.92 -5.48
N ALA A 161 -2.51 -13.95 -4.90
CA ALA A 161 -3.79 -14.18 -4.27
C ALA A 161 -4.98 -13.89 -5.22
N ALA A 162 -5.73 -14.93 -5.61
CA ALA A 162 -6.95 -14.83 -6.41
C ALA A 162 -8.16 -14.36 -5.59
N VAL A 163 -8.04 -13.18 -4.95
CA VAL A 163 -9.07 -12.63 -4.06
C VAL A 163 -9.17 -11.10 -4.16
N PRO A 164 -10.36 -10.49 -4.00
CA PRO A 164 -10.52 -9.03 -4.09
C PRO A 164 -9.84 -8.27 -2.94
N VAL A 165 -8.93 -7.34 -3.21
CA VAL A 165 -8.21 -6.61 -2.14
C VAL A 165 -9.14 -5.75 -1.28
N TYR A 166 -10.18 -5.15 -1.88
CA TYR A 166 -11.21 -4.40 -1.16
C TYR A 166 -12.56 -5.10 -1.28
N ASP A 167 -13.32 -5.05 -0.19
CA ASP A 167 -14.71 -5.49 -0.11
C ASP A 167 -15.55 -4.28 0.27
N VAL A 168 -16.53 -3.95 -0.58
CA VAL A 168 -17.27 -2.69 -0.56
C VAL A 168 -18.76 -3.00 -0.60
N ALA A 169 -19.46 -2.68 0.49
CA ALA A 169 -20.90 -2.87 0.65
C ALA A 169 -21.67 -1.54 0.54
N ARG A 170 -21.07 -0.52 -0.10
CA ARG A 170 -21.62 0.84 -0.25
C ARG A 170 -21.75 1.21 -1.73
N THR A 171 -22.71 2.09 -2.01
CA THR A 171 -22.90 2.69 -3.33
C THR A 171 -21.83 3.74 -3.63
N GLY A 172 -21.61 4.05 -4.92
CA GLY A 172 -20.69 5.11 -5.32
C GLY A 172 -21.02 6.48 -4.71
N ARG A 173 -22.32 6.80 -4.56
CA ARG A 173 -22.78 8.05 -3.93
C ARG A 173 -22.41 8.11 -2.44
N GLU A 174 -22.61 7.01 -1.70
CA GLU A 174 -22.26 6.97 -0.28
C GLU A 174 -20.75 7.07 -0.07
N LEU A 175 -19.95 6.46 -0.94
CA LEU A 175 -18.49 6.57 -0.92
C LEU A 175 -18.01 7.99 -1.25
N LEU A 176 -18.65 8.66 -2.22
CA LEU A 176 -18.31 10.04 -2.57
C LEU A 176 -18.65 11.01 -1.43
N ALA A 177 -19.78 10.81 -0.75
CA ALA A 177 -20.15 11.60 0.43
C ALA A 177 -19.12 11.41 1.56
N GLU A 178 -18.70 10.18 1.83
CA GLU A 178 -17.61 9.87 2.78
C GLU A 178 -16.30 10.55 2.37
N ALA A 179 -15.94 10.52 1.08
CA ALA A 179 -14.74 11.17 0.57
C ALA A 179 -14.76 12.67 0.86
N LEU A 180 -15.89 13.34 0.61
CA LEU A 180 -16.07 14.77 0.89
C LEU A 180 -15.92 15.10 2.38
N ASP A 181 -16.54 14.30 3.24
CA ASP A 181 -16.43 14.49 4.69
C ASP A 181 -14.98 14.33 5.17
N ARG A 182 -14.25 13.36 4.62
CA ARG A 182 -12.83 13.14 4.91
C ARG A 182 -11.93 14.24 4.36
N LEU A 183 -12.19 14.75 3.16
CA LEU A 183 -11.45 15.86 2.57
C LEU A 183 -11.61 17.14 3.39
N ARG A 184 -12.81 17.39 3.95
CA ARG A 184 -13.08 18.57 4.79
C ARG A 184 -12.63 18.41 6.25
N GLY A 185 -12.48 17.16 6.69
CA GLY A 185 -12.10 16.82 8.05
C GLY A 185 -10.59 16.61 8.25
N PRO A 186 -10.20 16.14 9.45
CA PRO A 186 -8.81 15.84 9.77
C PRO A 186 -8.37 14.45 9.28
N ALA A 187 -9.19 13.75 8.49
CA ALA A 187 -8.88 12.41 8.02
C ALA A 187 -7.65 12.42 7.10
N PRO A 188 -6.86 11.33 7.07
CA PRO A 188 -5.76 11.19 6.13
C PRO A 188 -6.24 11.35 4.69
N PHE A 189 -5.50 12.15 3.91
CA PHE A 189 -5.87 12.47 2.53
C PHE A 189 -5.97 11.22 1.65
N ASP A 190 -5.11 10.24 1.88
CA ASP A 190 -5.08 9.00 1.11
C ASP A 190 -6.31 8.12 1.33
N GLU A 191 -6.93 8.17 2.51
CA GLU A 191 -8.21 7.47 2.70
C GLU A 191 -9.36 8.18 1.98
N ALA A 192 -9.32 9.52 1.91
CA ALA A 192 -10.28 10.27 1.13
C ALA A 192 -10.15 9.97 -0.37
N MET A 193 -8.91 9.92 -0.88
CA MET A 193 -8.59 9.52 -2.25
C MET A 193 -9.00 8.06 -2.54
N LEU A 194 -8.84 7.16 -1.58
CA LEU A 194 -9.36 5.79 -1.71
C LEU A 194 -10.88 5.80 -1.88
N MET A 195 -11.62 6.59 -1.09
CA MET A 195 -13.07 6.70 -1.24
C MET A 195 -13.47 7.28 -2.61
N VAL A 196 -12.75 8.30 -3.12
CA VAL A 196 -12.94 8.82 -4.50
C VAL A 196 -12.74 7.70 -5.53
N CYS A 197 -11.65 6.93 -5.41
CA CYS A 197 -11.38 5.82 -6.32
C CYS A 197 -12.48 4.75 -6.27
N LEU A 198 -12.89 4.31 -5.07
CA LEU A 198 -13.93 3.30 -4.91
C LEU A 198 -15.30 3.79 -5.42
N ALA A 199 -15.62 5.08 -5.22
CA ALA A 199 -16.80 5.70 -5.82
C ALA A 199 -16.74 5.67 -7.35
N GLY A 200 -15.55 5.95 -7.90
CA GLY A 200 -15.25 5.88 -9.33
C GLY A 200 -15.54 4.51 -9.95
N LEU A 201 -15.06 3.46 -9.27
CA LEU A 201 -15.24 2.06 -9.65
C LEU A 201 -16.70 1.59 -9.53
N ALA A 202 -17.40 2.02 -8.48
CA ALA A 202 -18.78 1.62 -8.22
C ALA A 202 -19.81 2.26 -9.17
N SER A 203 -19.45 3.35 -9.85
CA SER A 203 -20.35 4.09 -10.73
C SER A 203 -19.61 4.51 -12.00
N PRO A 204 -19.63 3.70 -13.08
CA PRO A 204 -18.88 4.01 -14.31
C PRO A 204 -19.42 5.22 -15.06
N ASP A 205 -20.65 5.67 -14.77
CA ASP A 205 -21.26 6.84 -15.39
C ASP A 205 -20.75 8.14 -14.74
N PRO A 206 -20.02 9.01 -15.47
CA PRO A 206 -19.52 10.28 -14.98
C PRO A 206 -20.61 11.34 -14.83
N ALA A 207 -21.86 11.08 -15.21
CA ALA A 207 -23.00 11.97 -14.98
C ALA A 207 -23.41 12.11 -13.50
N ALA A 208 -22.48 11.85 -12.57
CA ALA A 208 -22.63 12.10 -11.15
C ALA A 208 -22.75 13.61 -10.91
N ASP A 209 -23.95 14.03 -10.48
CA ASP A 209 -24.34 15.34 -9.95
C ASP A 209 -23.24 16.42 -9.97
N GLU A 210 -23.29 17.32 -10.97
CA GLU A 210 -22.41 18.50 -11.13
C GLU A 210 -22.10 19.27 -9.81
N PRO A 211 -23.05 19.39 -8.84
CA PRO A 211 -22.75 19.95 -7.53
C PRO A 211 -21.69 19.20 -6.72
N ASP A 212 -21.67 17.87 -6.75
CA ASP A 212 -20.71 17.07 -6.00
C ASP A 212 -19.33 17.09 -6.65
N ARG A 213 -19.27 17.19 -7.97
CA ARG A 213 -18.02 17.45 -8.71
C ARG A 213 -17.29 18.70 -8.20
N HIS A 214 -17.99 19.84 -8.14
CA HIS A 214 -17.40 21.10 -7.67
C HIS A 214 -16.98 21.02 -6.20
N ARG A 215 -17.79 20.38 -5.35
CA ARG A 215 -17.48 20.22 -3.92
C ARG A 215 -16.21 19.42 -3.68
N VAL A 216 -15.98 18.36 -4.47
CA VAL A 216 -14.74 17.55 -4.35
C VAL A 216 -13.56 18.37 -4.82
N ALA A 217 -13.69 19.05 -5.97
CA ALA A 217 -12.63 19.91 -6.49
C ALA A 217 -12.22 20.99 -5.47
N ASP A 218 -13.17 21.75 -4.93
CA ASP A 218 -12.91 22.78 -3.91
C ASP A 218 -12.20 22.21 -2.67
N ALA A 219 -12.63 21.04 -2.19
CA ALA A 219 -12.06 20.42 -1.01
C ALA A 219 -10.63 19.89 -1.25
N VAL A 220 -10.34 19.39 -2.47
CA VAL A 220 -8.98 18.96 -2.86
C VAL A 220 -8.06 20.16 -3.05
N VAL A 221 -8.52 21.24 -3.68
CA VAL A 221 -7.73 22.48 -3.85
C VAL A 221 -7.37 23.08 -2.49
N ALA A 222 -8.29 23.05 -1.53
CA ALA A 222 -8.02 23.47 -0.15
C ALA A 222 -6.92 22.63 0.55
N ARG A 223 -6.60 21.45 0.01
CA ARG A 223 -5.57 20.51 0.49
C ARG A 223 -4.48 20.25 -0.57
N ALA A 224 -4.15 21.25 -1.39
CA ALA A 224 -3.19 21.10 -2.49
C ALA A 224 -1.82 20.50 -2.07
N ALA A 225 -1.33 20.83 -0.87
CA ALA A 225 -0.09 20.23 -0.35
C ALA A 225 -0.20 18.72 -0.10
N ASP A 226 -1.37 18.26 0.35
CA ASP A 226 -1.64 16.83 0.54
C ASP A 226 -1.79 16.11 -0.81
N LEU A 227 -2.39 16.78 -1.81
CA LEU A 227 -2.45 16.26 -3.19
C LEU A 227 -1.05 16.07 -3.77
N ALA A 228 -0.15 17.07 -3.63
CA ALA A 228 1.23 16.94 -4.05
C ALA A 228 1.94 15.77 -3.33
N GLY A 229 1.71 15.62 -2.02
CA GLY A 229 2.22 14.46 -1.26
C GLY A 229 1.66 13.11 -1.74
N TYR A 230 0.42 13.08 -2.24
CA TYR A 230 -0.20 11.89 -2.82
C TYR A 230 0.37 11.55 -4.21
N VAL A 231 0.68 12.56 -5.04
CA VAL A 231 1.36 12.37 -6.33
C VAL A 231 2.76 11.78 -6.11
N ALA A 232 3.59 12.39 -5.26
CA ALA A 232 4.92 11.87 -4.93
C ALA A 232 4.89 10.44 -4.34
N ARG A 233 3.83 10.07 -3.61
CA ARG A 233 3.63 8.69 -3.14
C ARG A 233 3.26 7.74 -4.27
N THR A 234 2.45 8.19 -5.22
CA THR A 234 2.07 7.41 -6.39
C THR A 234 3.31 7.08 -7.22
N GLU A 235 4.18 8.06 -7.43
CA GLU A 235 5.49 7.92 -8.07
C GLU A 235 6.40 6.95 -7.31
N SER A 236 6.55 7.13 -5.99
CA SER A 236 7.32 6.20 -5.14
C SER A 236 6.80 4.76 -5.23
N SER A 237 5.48 4.59 -5.41
CA SER A 237 4.86 3.29 -5.59
C SER A 237 5.11 2.71 -6.98
N ALA A 238 5.10 3.55 -8.03
CA ALA A 238 5.44 3.16 -9.40
C ALA A 238 6.90 2.65 -9.49
N LEU A 239 7.85 3.39 -8.91
CA LEU A 239 9.24 2.99 -8.78
C LEU A 239 9.42 1.67 -8.00
N GLY A 240 8.55 1.45 -7.01
CA GLY A 240 8.56 0.29 -6.12
C GLY A 240 7.91 -0.98 -6.69
N VAL A 241 7.23 -0.93 -7.84
CA VAL A 241 6.38 -2.03 -8.36
C VAL A 241 7.12 -3.38 -8.42
N ARG A 242 8.40 -3.39 -8.80
CA ARG A 242 9.21 -4.62 -8.88
C ARG A 242 9.44 -5.29 -7.53
N ALA A 243 9.56 -4.50 -6.46
CA ALA A 243 9.83 -4.98 -5.10
C ALA A 243 8.55 -5.22 -4.29
N ASP A 244 7.56 -4.36 -4.47
CA ASP A 244 6.39 -4.26 -3.58
C ASP A 244 5.10 -4.77 -4.25
N GLY A 245 5.16 -5.08 -5.55
CA GLY A 245 4.03 -5.53 -6.34
C GLY A 245 3.23 -4.37 -6.94
N ARG A 246 2.44 -4.69 -7.97
CA ARG A 246 1.76 -3.67 -8.78
C ARG A 246 0.49 -3.08 -8.18
N PHE A 247 -0.20 -3.81 -7.29
CA PHE A 247 -1.55 -3.42 -6.85
C PHE A 247 -1.61 -2.00 -6.27
N GLY A 248 -0.66 -1.64 -5.40
CA GLY A 248 -0.62 -0.32 -4.77
C GLY A 248 -0.44 0.82 -5.77
N ALA A 249 0.52 0.68 -6.69
CA ALA A 249 0.79 1.68 -7.72
C ALA A 249 -0.41 1.84 -8.67
N CYS A 250 -1.01 0.73 -9.12
CA CYS A 250 -2.21 0.75 -9.96
C CYS A 250 -3.39 1.45 -9.26
N LEU A 251 -3.59 1.20 -7.96
CA LEU A 251 -4.65 1.82 -7.18
C LEU A 251 -4.43 3.33 -7.02
N TYR A 252 -3.21 3.76 -6.65
CA TYR A 252 -2.91 5.16 -6.46
C TYR A 252 -3.03 5.95 -7.76
N ARG A 253 -2.53 5.40 -8.87
CA ARG A 253 -2.67 5.98 -10.21
C ARG A 253 -4.14 6.08 -10.65
N SER A 254 -4.95 5.05 -10.37
CA SER A 254 -6.40 5.11 -10.64
C SER A 254 -7.14 6.13 -9.79
N ALA A 255 -6.74 6.33 -8.53
CA ALA A 255 -7.34 7.36 -7.69
C ALA A 255 -7.08 8.77 -8.24
N LEU A 256 -5.85 9.02 -8.74
CA LEU A 256 -5.52 10.26 -9.46
C LEU A 256 -6.36 10.40 -10.74
N GLU A 257 -6.43 9.36 -11.57
CA GLU A 257 -7.20 9.41 -12.82
C GLU A 257 -8.68 9.72 -12.56
N PHE A 258 -9.30 9.03 -11.61
CA PHE A 258 -10.69 9.30 -11.24
C PHE A 258 -10.88 10.72 -10.71
N LEU A 259 -9.94 11.24 -9.92
CA LEU A 259 -9.98 12.62 -9.46
C LEU A 259 -9.90 13.61 -10.63
N PHE A 260 -8.98 13.39 -11.57
CA PHE A 260 -8.76 14.27 -12.71
C PHE A 260 -9.93 14.26 -13.68
N GLU A 261 -10.35 13.08 -14.13
CA GLU A 261 -11.40 12.95 -15.14
C GLU A 261 -12.77 13.40 -14.63
N ARG A 262 -13.10 13.09 -13.37
CA ARG A 262 -14.47 13.26 -12.85
C ARG A 262 -14.68 14.49 -12.00
N HIS A 263 -13.62 14.98 -11.36
CA HIS A 263 -13.76 16.05 -10.38
C HIS A 263 -13.04 17.32 -10.81
N LEU A 264 -11.74 17.26 -11.10
CA LEU A 264 -10.95 18.47 -11.43
C LEU A 264 -11.11 18.92 -12.88
N GLY A 265 -11.21 17.98 -13.83
CA GLY A 265 -11.13 18.28 -15.27
C GLY A 265 -9.92 19.15 -15.59
N GLY A 266 -10.14 20.24 -16.33
CA GLY A 266 -9.09 21.19 -16.70
C GLY A 266 -8.47 21.96 -15.53
N ILE A 267 -9.00 21.87 -14.30
CA ILE A 267 -8.35 22.47 -13.12
C ILE A 267 -7.11 21.64 -12.72
N ALA A 268 -7.03 20.36 -13.08
CA ALA A 268 -5.90 19.51 -12.71
C ALA A 268 -4.54 20.13 -13.09
N VAL A 269 -4.44 20.73 -14.29
CA VAL A 269 -3.19 21.34 -14.78
C VAL A 269 -2.72 22.57 -14.00
N SER A 270 -3.56 23.15 -13.14
CA SER A 270 -3.17 24.28 -12.29
C SER A 270 -2.81 23.88 -10.87
N VAL A 271 -3.08 22.63 -10.47
CA VAL A 271 -2.88 22.16 -9.08
C VAL A 271 -1.98 20.94 -8.97
N VAL A 272 -1.72 20.26 -10.08
CA VAL A 272 -0.76 19.15 -10.18
C VAL A 272 0.23 19.47 -11.28
N ASP A 273 1.50 19.14 -11.05
CA ASP A 273 2.48 19.11 -12.12
C ASP A 273 2.22 17.88 -13.00
N MET A 274 1.87 18.11 -14.26
CA MET A 274 1.56 17.01 -15.17
C MET A 274 2.80 16.22 -15.57
N GLU A 275 4.00 16.81 -15.43
CA GLU A 275 5.27 16.11 -15.63
C GLU A 275 5.41 14.95 -14.63
N ASP A 276 5.08 15.17 -13.34
CA ASP A 276 5.08 14.10 -12.33
C ASP A 276 4.12 12.95 -12.69
N VAL A 277 2.99 13.24 -13.35
CA VAL A 277 2.00 12.23 -13.77
C VAL A 277 2.52 11.44 -14.97
N ASP A 278 3.17 12.11 -15.90
CA ASP A 278 3.81 11.48 -17.05
C ASP A 278 4.96 10.56 -16.60
N ASP A 279 5.79 11.00 -15.63
CA ASP A 279 6.85 10.21 -15.01
C ASP A 279 6.30 8.94 -14.33
N ILE A 280 5.20 9.06 -13.57
CA ILE A 280 4.50 7.89 -13.01
C ILE A 280 4.11 6.90 -14.11
N ASP A 281 3.53 7.39 -15.21
CA ASP A 281 3.09 6.55 -16.31
C ASP A 281 4.28 5.90 -17.04
N GLU A 282 5.40 6.60 -17.20
CA GLU A 282 6.64 6.06 -17.77
C GLU A 282 7.23 4.94 -16.90
N GLU A 283 7.35 5.17 -15.58
CA GLU A 283 7.83 4.16 -14.63
C GLU A 283 6.92 2.92 -14.60
N LEU A 284 5.59 3.11 -14.69
CA LEU A 284 4.65 1.99 -14.81
C LEU A 284 4.81 1.23 -16.14
N ARG A 285 5.01 1.92 -17.26
CA ARG A 285 5.25 1.26 -18.56
C ARG A 285 6.53 0.44 -18.54
N ASP A 286 7.59 0.93 -17.89
CA ASP A 286 8.85 0.21 -17.73
C ASP A 286 8.73 -1.01 -16.79
N ALA A 287 8.10 -0.83 -15.61
CA ALA A 287 8.11 -1.84 -14.57
C ALA A 287 7.05 -2.94 -14.71
N LEU A 288 5.88 -2.64 -15.29
CA LEU A 288 4.76 -3.60 -15.34
C LEU A 288 5.00 -4.84 -16.23
N PRO A 289 5.71 -4.77 -17.37
CA PRO A 289 5.99 -5.96 -18.19
C PRO A 289 6.78 -7.04 -17.45
N ASP A 290 7.70 -6.65 -16.56
CA ASP A 290 8.61 -7.56 -15.87
C ASP A 290 8.08 -8.08 -14.53
N THR A 291 6.86 -7.70 -14.15
CA THR A 291 6.32 -8.06 -12.83
C THR A 291 5.21 -9.11 -12.95
N PRO A 292 4.98 -9.91 -11.91
CA PRO A 292 3.87 -10.86 -11.94
C PRO A 292 2.53 -10.15 -12.19
N ARG A 293 1.75 -10.66 -13.15
CA ARG A 293 0.37 -10.19 -13.40
C ARG A 293 -0.48 -10.47 -12.17
N LEU A 294 -1.36 -9.52 -11.81
CA LEU A 294 -2.37 -9.76 -10.78
C LEU A 294 -3.31 -10.87 -11.23
N ALA A 295 -3.76 -11.69 -10.28
CA ALA A 295 -4.93 -12.52 -10.50
C ALA A 295 -6.13 -11.61 -10.90
N PRO A 296 -6.98 -12.04 -11.86
CA PRO A 296 -8.13 -11.24 -12.30
C PRO A 296 -9.04 -10.79 -11.14
N GLU A 297 -9.18 -11.62 -10.11
CA GLU A 297 -9.99 -11.34 -8.92
C GLU A 297 -9.41 -10.23 -8.04
N ALA A 298 -8.11 -9.94 -8.14
CA ALA A 298 -7.47 -8.85 -7.42
C ALA A 298 -7.64 -7.50 -8.13
N VAL A 299 -7.95 -7.50 -9.44
CA VAL A 299 -8.27 -6.28 -10.18
C VAL A 299 -9.65 -5.78 -9.75
N PRO A 300 -9.80 -4.54 -9.27
CA PRO A 300 -11.10 -4.03 -8.87
C PRO A 300 -12.13 -4.10 -10.01
N GLN A 301 -13.36 -4.50 -9.70
CA GLN A 301 -14.45 -4.46 -10.67
C GLN A 301 -14.76 -3.02 -11.07
N GLY A 302 -15.11 -2.81 -12.34
CA GLY A 302 -15.46 -1.48 -12.87
C GLY A 302 -14.27 -0.60 -13.25
N VAL A 303 -13.04 -1.12 -13.22
CA VAL A 303 -11.86 -0.42 -13.75
C VAL A 303 -12.08 -0.09 -15.24
N PRO A 304 -11.95 1.19 -15.65
CA PRO A 304 -12.05 1.59 -17.05
C PRO A 304 -10.95 0.98 -17.92
N ALA A 305 -11.25 0.72 -19.19
CA ALA A 305 -10.30 0.11 -20.12
C ALA A 305 -9.05 0.98 -20.36
N HIS A 306 -9.15 2.31 -20.23
CA HIS A 306 -8.01 3.21 -20.37
C HIS A 306 -7.08 3.24 -19.15
N HIS A 307 -7.45 2.61 -18.03
CA HIS A 307 -6.54 2.38 -16.91
C HIS A 307 -5.63 1.16 -17.21
N TRP A 308 -4.86 1.28 -18.30
CA TRP A 308 -4.03 0.23 -18.90
C TRP A 308 -3.02 -0.39 -17.92
N TRP A 309 -2.69 0.28 -16.81
CA TRP A 309 -1.79 -0.23 -15.78
C TRP A 309 -2.36 -1.42 -14.99
N TRP A 310 -3.67 -1.68 -15.02
CA TRP A 310 -4.25 -2.90 -14.43
C TRP A 310 -4.12 -4.12 -15.34
N THR A 311 -4.34 -3.91 -16.63
CA THR A 311 -4.30 -4.93 -17.68
C THR A 311 -3.48 -4.36 -18.82
N LEU A 312 -2.18 -4.69 -18.86
CA LEU A 312 -1.33 -4.30 -19.98
C LEU A 312 -2.00 -4.79 -21.28
N PRO A 313 -2.19 -3.92 -22.29
CA PRO A 313 -2.67 -4.35 -23.58
C PRO A 313 -1.69 -5.40 -24.14
N ASP A 314 -2.25 -6.49 -24.68
CA ASP A 314 -1.47 -7.55 -25.33
C ASP A 314 -0.70 -7.04 -26.57
#